data_AF-A0A1I7TB71-F1
#
_entry.id   AF-A0A1I7TB71-F1
#
_cell.length_a   1.000
_cell.length_b   1.000
_cell.length_c   1.000
_cell.angle_alpha   90.00
_cell.angle_beta   90.00
_cell.angle_gamma   90.00
#
_symmetry.space_group_name_H-M   'P 1'
#
loop_
_entity.id
_entity.type
_entity.pdbx_description
1 polymer ?
#
loop_
_entity_poly.entity_id
_entity_poly.type
_entity_poly.pdbx_seq_one_letter_code
_entity_poly.pdbx_strand_id
1 'polypeptide(L)'
;MTDFLLLFLPEGSNGIVQIDGDKWREQRRFALHTLRDFGVGRPLMEQMITLEVTTLINHMEKSCVLGSKSLNLCPSIAVCVGNIINNMLFGLRFNQDNQIMHRLHRLLDDQSHTVMQPIMGAYIAFPLTTKVPLINKEWKHLMEIKKELLEFLDTQIEGHRMGWREEMVEEGEPEDLTYAYMIEVEKRKRAGEDVGFFDDQQLKMLLLDLFFAGMETTVTTLKWAFLLMAKNPEIQRKVQKELDSLSQPLIEMRHRTQLPYTQATINEIQRHANILPINLLRTVAEDIEIDGYGFRKGDLIIPQISILMNDPELFENPKEFRPERFLDESMNLKRIDEFLPFSIGRRQCLGESLARAELYLIFANLMHSFCFEVEEDVTTETTYIYLIVCSSIYIFYELHFKRRRLPKGPTPWLVAGNMPSFVNMTNVDDLFQSWKKQYGGIFTVWIGPIPLVMVLKGKRWAYD
;
A
#
# COMPACT_ATOMS: atom_id res chain seq x y z
N MET A 1 -22.71 3.44 1.43
CA MET A 1 -21.29 3.61 1.01
C MET A 1 -20.45 4.29 2.08
N THR A 2 -21.05 4.91 3.10
CA THR A 2 -20.45 5.26 4.40
C THR A 2 -19.99 4.04 5.22
N ASP A 3 -20.39 2.83 4.82
CA ASP A 3 -20.10 1.55 5.50
C ASP A 3 -18.76 0.87 5.15
N PHE A 4 -17.96 1.41 4.21
CA PHE A 4 -16.69 0.79 3.79
C PHE A 4 -15.76 0.49 4.98
N LEU A 5 -15.72 1.40 5.94
CA LEU A 5 -14.79 1.37 7.08
C LEU A 5 -15.45 0.89 8.38
N LEU A 6 -16.78 1.03 8.50
CA LEU A 6 -17.57 0.45 9.61
C LEU A 6 -17.51 -1.08 9.64
N LEU A 7 -17.25 -1.71 8.50
CA LEU A 7 -17.00 -3.16 8.41
C LEU A 7 -15.77 -3.62 9.22
N PHE A 8 -14.82 -2.72 9.53
CA PHE A 8 -13.67 -3.08 10.35
C PHE A 8 -13.89 -2.90 11.85
N LEU A 9 -14.84 -2.10 12.31
CA LEU A 9 -15.07 -1.87 13.75
C LEU A 9 -16.56 -1.60 14.02
N PRO A 10 -17.28 -2.56 14.63
CA PRO A 10 -18.71 -2.41 14.94
C PRO A 10 -19.03 -1.38 16.04
N GLU A 11 -18.03 -0.72 16.65
CA GLU A 11 -18.16 0.12 17.85
C GLU A 11 -17.79 1.60 17.62
N GLY A 12 -17.96 2.10 16.40
CA GLY A 12 -17.60 3.47 16.02
C GLY A 12 -16.13 3.64 15.66
N SER A 13 -15.81 4.72 14.93
CA SER A 13 -14.46 4.97 14.44
C SER A 13 -13.52 5.39 15.58
N ASN A 14 -12.38 4.72 15.67
CA ASN A 14 -11.29 4.95 16.62
C ASN A 14 -9.94 5.01 15.87
N GLY A 15 -8.88 5.41 16.55
CA GLY A 15 -7.54 5.60 15.95
C GLY A 15 -7.33 7.04 15.50
N ILE A 16 -6.57 7.29 14.44
CA ILE A 16 -6.28 8.64 13.93
C ILE A 16 -6.46 8.77 12.42
N VAL A 17 -6.39 7.64 11.70
CA VAL A 17 -6.52 7.63 10.25
C VAL A 17 -7.98 7.85 9.85
N GLN A 18 -8.91 7.13 10.48
CA GLN A 18 -10.32 7.02 10.05
C GLN A 18 -11.32 7.86 10.85
N ILE A 19 -10.88 8.51 11.92
CA ILE A 19 -11.74 9.41 12.72
C ILE A 19 -11.79 10.81 12.10
N ASP A 20 -12.89 11.53 12.31
CA ASP A 20 -13.14 12.90 11.83
C ASP A 20 -13.56 13.84 12.98
N GLY A 21 -13.70 15.13 12.68
CA GLY A 21 -14.25 16.12 13.62
C GLY A 21 -13.36 16.38 14.84
N ASP A 22 -13.99 16.60 15.99
CA ASP A 22 -13.31 17.04 17.22
C ASP A 22 -12.40 15.94 17.78
N LYS A 23 -12.86 14.69 17.70
CA LYS A 23 -12.07 13.50 18.03
C LYS A 23 -10.76 13.47 17.24
N TRP A 24 -10.81 13.70 15.93
CA TRP A 24 -9.59 13.74 15.12
C TRP A 24 -8.70 14.93 15.48
N ARG A 25 -9.27 16.12 15.69
CA ARG A 25 -8.49 17.32 16.05
C ARG A 25 -7.73 17.14 17.36
N GLU A 26 -8.39 16.58 18.37
CA GLU A 26 -7.80 16.32 19.68
C GLU A 26 -6.71 15.23 19.60
N GLN A 27 -7.05 14.07 19.04
CA GLN A 27 -6.16 12.92 18.96
C GLN A 27 -4.93 13.20 18.08
N ARG A 28 -5.10 13.95 16.98
CA ARG A 28 -3.96 14.39 16.16
C ARG A 28 -3.07 15.38 16.87
N ARG A 29 -3.63 16.34 17.61
CA ARG A 29 -2.84 17.30 18.37
C ARG A 29 -2.00 16.58 19.43
N PHE A 30 -2.64 15.66 20.17
CA PHE A 30 -1.97 14.80 21.13
C PHE A 30 -0.82 14.03 20.46
N ALA A 31 -1.10 13.24 19.42
CA ALA A 31 -0.09 12.41 18.76
C ALA A 31 1.09 13.24 18.18
N LEU A 32 0.83 14.38 17.55
CA LEU A 32 1.88 15.28 17.04
C LEU A 32 2.75 15.85 18.17
N HIS A 33 2.13 16.28 19.27
CA HIS A 33 2.85 16.82 20.41
C HIS A 33 3.75 15.76 21.02
N THR A 34 3.17 14.60 21.33
CA THR A 34 3.83 13.46 21.96
C THR A 34 4.99 12.92 21.12
N LEU A 35 4.79 12.68 19.82
CA LEU A 35 5.87 12.22 18.95
C LEU A 35 7.01 13.23 18.82
N ARG A 36 6.71 14.53 18.82
CA ARG A 36 7.73 15.58 18.81
C ARG A 36 8.56 15.57 20.10
N ASP A 37 7.95 15.23 21.23
CA ASP A 37 8.65 15.11 22.51
C ASP A 37 9.51 13.85 22.56
N PHE A 38 9.06 12.75 21.93
CA PHE A 38 9.88 11.57 21.65
C PHE A 38 10.91 11.74 20.53
N GLY A 39 11.18 12.98 20.15
CA GLY A 39 12.31 13.31 19.30
C GLY A 39 11.97 13.51 17.84
N VAL A 40 10.73 13.28 17.36
CA VAL A 40 10.39 13.54 15.95
C VAL A 40 10.66 15.00 15.61
N GLY A 41 11.59 15.22 14.66
CA GLY A 41 12.08 16.55 14.29
C GLY A 41 13.10 17.18 15.26
N ARG A 42 13.64 16.43 16.21
CA ARG A 42 14.68 16.82 17.17
C ARG A 42 15.91 15.88 17.09
N PRO A 43 17.06 16.22 17.71
CA PRO A 43 18.26 15.37 17.68
C PRO A 43 18.07 13.96 18.24
N LEU A 44 17.15 13.75 19.18
CA LEU A 44 16.88 12.43 19.76
C LEU A 44 16.39 11.42 18.71
N MET A 45 15.61 11.85 17.71
CA MET A 45 15.18 10.97 16.61
C MET A 45 16.37 10.44 15.81
N GLU A 46 17.35 11.29 15.50
CA GLU A 46 18.56 10.84 14.81
C GLU A 46 19.31 9.79 15.62
N GLN A 47 19.46 9.98 16.94
CA GLN A 47 20.13 8.99 17.79
C GLN A 47 19.43 7.62 17.76
N MET A 48 18.09 7.61 17.83
CA MET A 48 17.30 6.37 17.75
C MET A 48 17.46 5.68 16.40
N ILE A 49 17.36 6.43 15.29
CA ILE A 49 17.51 5.87 13.94
C ILE A 49 18.93 5.35 13.76
N THR A 50 19.95 6.12 14.16
CA THR A 50 21.36 5.75 14.03
C THR A 50 21.71 4.49 14.81
N LEU A 51 21.12 4.28 15.99
CA LEU A 51 21.27 3.03 16.76
C LEU A 51 20.78 1.81 15.96
N GLU A 52 19.60 1.91 15.35
CA GLU A 52 19.02 0.82 14.55
C GLU A 52 19.77 0.61 13.23
N VAL A 53 20.21 1.68 12.57
CA VAL A 53 21.04 1.62 11.36
C VAL A 53 22.36 0.91 11.64
N THR A 54 23.04 1.27 12.73
CA THR A 54 24.30 0.62 13.13
C THR A 54 24.08 -0.85 13.46
N THR A 55 22.97 -1.18 14.12
CA THR A 55 22.61 -2.58 14.42
C THR A 55 22.34 -3.38 13.15
N LEU A 56 21.67 -2.79 12.17
CA LEU A 56 21.40 -3.38 10.86
C LEU A 56 22.68 -3.62 10.07
N ILE A 57 23.58 -2.63 9.97
CA ILE A 57 24.87 -2.75 9.29
C ILE A 57 25.68 -3.90 9.89
N ASN A 58 25.83 -3.91 11.22
CA ASN A 58 26.56 -4.98 11.92
C ASN A 58 25.97 -6.37 11.66
N HIS A 59 24.64 -6.50 11.52
CA HIS A 59 23.99 -7.76 11.19
C HIS A 59 24.26 -8.16 9.73
N MET A 60 24.17 -7.22 8.79
CA MET A 60 24.45 -7.47 7.37
C MET A 60 25.91 -7.83 7.13
N GLU A 61 26.87 -7.12 7.75
CA GLU A 61 28.30 -7.41 7.66
C GLU A 61 28.61 -8.84 8.12
N LYS A 62 28.06 -9.25 9.27
CA LYS A 62 28.21 -10.63 9.76
C LYS A 62 27.69 -11.65 8.75
N SER A 63 26.53 -11.40 8.15
CA SER A 63 25.93 -12.28 7.13
C SER A 63 26.77 -12.36 5.86
N CYS A 64 27.38 -11.24 5.42
CA CYS A 64 28.29 -11.20 4.28
C CYS A 64 29.60 -11.96 4.56
N VAL A 65 30.21 -11.76 5.74
CA VAL A 65 31.46 -12.43 6.16
C VAL A 65 31.29 -13.95 6.28
N LEU A 66 30.11 -14.42 6.67
CA LEU A 66 29.78 -15.84 6.76
C LEU A 66 29.59 -16.53 5.39
N GLY A 67 29.80 -15.82 4.27
CA GLY A 67 29.78 -16.39 2.92
C GLY A 67 28.40 -16.72 2.39
N SER A 68 27.35 -16.07 2.92
CA SER A 68 26.01 -16.19 2.36
C SER A 68 25.99 -15.66 0.93
N LYS A 69 25.52 -16.48 -0.02
CA LYS A 69 25.49 -16.12 -1.46
C LYS A 69 24.48 -15.00 -1.77
N SER A 70 23.41 -14.91 -0.99
CA SER A 70 22.41 -13.84 -1.07
C SER A 70 21.75 -13.61 0.29
N LEU A 71 21.34 -12.36 0.55
CA LEU A 71 20.67 -11.95 1.79
C LEU A 71 19.30 -11.36 1.45
N ASN A 72 18.25 -11.90 2.08
CA ASN A 72 16.94 -11.25 2.02
C ASN A 72 16.95 -10.01 2.93
N LEU A 73 16.94 -8.82 2.32
CA LEU A 73 16.99 -7.55 3.05
C LEU A 73 15.69 -7.21 3.78
N CYS A 74 14.55 -7.77 3.34
CA CYS A 74 13.24 -7.32 3.82
C CYS A 74 13.06 -7.54 5.33
N PRO A 75 13.36 -8.72 5.91
CA PRO A 75 13.24 -8.94 7.35
C PRO A 75 14.14 -7.99 8.16
N SER A 76 15.39 -7.81 7.74
CA SER A 76 16.35 -6.98 8.49
C SER A 76 16.01 -5.49 8.47
N ILE A 77 15.55 -4.98 7.31
CA ILE A 77 15.01 -3.61 7.19
C ILE A 77 13.76 -3.46 8.05
N ALA A 78 12.87 -4.46 8.05
CA ALA A 78 11.64 -4.42 8.84
C ALA A 78 11.92 -4.40 10.35
N VAL A 79 12.93 -5.12 10.84
CA VAL A 79 13.34 -5.02 12.25
C VAL A 79 13.91 -3.62 12.55
N CYS A 80 14.76 -3.08 11.67
CA CYS A 80 15.35 -1.75 11.85
C CYS A 80 14.27 -0.65 11.95
N VAL A 81 13.36 -0.57 10.97
CA VAL A 81 12.25 0.40 10.98
C VAL A 81 11.26 0.11 12.10
N GLY A 82 10.90 -1.16 12.27
CA GLY A 82 9.97 -1.60 13.32
C GLY A 82 10.44 -1.23 14.72
N ASN A 83 11.73 -1.36 15.02
CA ASN A 83 12.29 -0.95 16.31
C ASN A 83 12.19 0.54 16.57
N ILE A 84 12.31 1.40 15.54
CA ILE A 84 12.18 2.84 15.71
C ILE A 84 10.76 3.18 16.18
N ILE A 85 9.73 2.68 15.49
CA ILE A 85 8.34 2.94 15.87
C ILE A 85 7.94 2.19 17.16
N ASN A 86 8.41 0.95 17.38
CA ASN A 86 8.13 0.20 18.61
C ASN A 86 8.74 0.89 19.84
N ASN A 87 9.93 1.48 19.71
CA ASN A 87 10.54 2.22 20.81
C ASN A 87 9.74 3.47 21.15
N MET A 88 9.24 4.20 20.14
CA MET A 88 8.40 5.38 20.36
C MET A 88 7.01 5.05 20.94
N LEU A 89 6.44 3.90 20.58
CA LEU A 89 5.09 3.54 21.00
C LEU A 89 5.04 2.77 22.33
N PHE A 90 6.05 1.93 22.60
CA PHE A 90 6.03 0.93 23.67
C PHE A 90 7.34 0.83 24.48
N GLY A 91 8.35 1.66 24.19
CA GLY A 91 9.68 1.51 24.76
C GLY A 91 10.35 0.17 24.40
N LEU A 92 9.91 -0.49 23.31
CA LEU A 92 10.26 -1.86 22.97
C LEU A 92 11.18 -1.95 21.76
N ARG A 93 12.18 -2.82 21.84
CA ARG A 93 13.09 -3.16 20.72
C ARG A 93 13.26 -4.67 20.60
N PHE A 94 13.42 -5.13 19.37
CA PHE A 94 13.62 -6.52 19.01
C PHE A 94 15.01 -6.76 18.41
N ASN A 95 15.58 -7.92 18.69
CA ASN A 95 16.79 -8.37 18.00
C ASN A 95 16.46 -8.78 16.54
N GLN A 96 17.48 -8.76 15.67
CA GLN A 96 17.33 -9.08 14.24
C GLN A 96 16.72 -10.46 13.95
N ASP A 97 16.98 -11.47 14.79
CA ASP A 97 16.43 -12.82 14.58
C ASP A 97 15.07 -13.06 15.27
N ASN A 98 14.43 -12.00 15.80
CA ASN A 98 13.23 -12.13 16.61
C ASN A 98 12.01 -12.56 15.77
N GLN A 99 11.44 -13.71 16.11
CA GLN A 99 10.33 -14.32 15.39
C GLN A 99 9.00 -13.54 15.53
N ILE A 100 8.79 -12.84 16.66
CA ILE A 100 7.60 -12.01 16.87
C ILE A 100 7.65 -10.84 15.90
N MET A 101 8.77 -10.12 15.83
CA MET A 101 8.94 -8.99 14.90
C MET A 101 8.77 -9.42 13.43
N HIS A 102 9.34 -10.57 13.05
CA HIS A 102 9.14 -11.13 11.71
C HIS A 102 7.70 -11.57 11.45
N ARG A 103 6.97 -12.03 12.47
CA ARG A 103 5.53 -12.34 12.34
C ARG A 103 4.72 -11.06 12.16
N LEU A 104 4.97 -10.03 12.98
CA LEU A 104 4.30 -8.73 12.87
C LEU A 104 4.49 -8.11 11.50
N HIS A 105 5.73 -8.05 10.98
CA HIS A 105 5.98 -7.56 9.63
C HIS A 105 5.18 -8.33 8.56
N ARG A 106 5.19 -9.67 8.62
CA ARG A 106 4.42 -10.49 7.67
C ARG A 106 2.93 -10.22 7.74
N LEU A 107 2.38 -9.99 8.92
CA LEU A 107 0.97 -9.63 9.09
C LEU A 107 0.63 -8.29 8.42
N LEU A 108 1.51 -7.29 8.49
CA LEU A 108 1.31 -5.99 7.85
C LEU A 108 1.45 -6.06 6.31
N ASP A 109 2.42 -6.83 5.81
CA ASP A 109 2.61 -7.09 4.37
C ASP A 109 1.43 -7.89 3.79
N ASP A 110 0.99 -8.95 4.47
CA ASP A 110 -0.19 -9.75 4.12
C ASP A 110 -1.46 -8.89 4.13
N GLN A 111 -1.64 -8.04 5.16
CA GLN A 111 -2.76 -7.09 5.22
C GLN A 111 -2.78 -6.18 4.00
N SER A 112 -1.64 -5.56 3.67
CA SER A 112 -1.49 -4.64 2.53
C SER A 112 -1.81 -5.31 1.20
N HIS A 113 -1.37 -6.56 1.02
CA HIS A 113 -1.69 -7.35 -0.15
C HIS A 113 -3.19 -7.73 -0.21
N THR A 114 -3.78 -8.19 0.89
CA THR A 114 -5.18 -8.60 0.94
C THR A 114 -6.15 -7.44 0.70
N VAL A 115 -5.89 -6.25 1.25
CA VAL A 115 -6.77 -5.08 1.05
C VAL A 115 -6.78 -4.56 -0.39
N MET A 116 -5.72 -4.83 -1.16
CA MET A 116 -5.61 -4.45 -2.56
C MET A 116 -6.26 -5.45 -3.53
N GLN A 117 -6.71 -6.61 -3.05
CA GLN A 117 -7.36 -7.60 -3.91
C GLN A 117 -8.74 -7.09 -4.40
N PRO A 118 -9.12 -7.36 -5.67
CA PRO A 118 -10.41 -6.93 -6.22
C PRO A 118 -11.64 -7.39 -5.42
N ILE A 119 -11.54 -8.55 -4.74
CA ILE A 119 -12.61 -9.07 -3.88
C ILE A 119 -12.94 -8.13 -2.72
N MET A 120 -11.98 -7.32 -2.25
CA MET A 120 -12.22 -6.34 -1.21
C MET A 120 -13.29 -5.34 -1.66
N GLY A 121 -13.18 -4.82 -2.88
CA GLY A 121 -14.18 -3.95 -3.50
C GLY A 121 -15.59 -4.57 -3.56
N ALA A 122 -15.67 -5.90 -3.72
CA ALA A 122 -16.95 -6.61 -3.67
C ALA A 122 -17.52 -6.67 -2.24
N TYR A 123 -16.69 -6.89 -1.21
CA TYR A 123 -17.14 -6.83 0.19
C TYR A 123 -17.68 -5.44 0.55
N ILE A 124 -17.02 -4.40 0.04
CA ILE A 124 -17.41 -3.00 0.23
C ILE A 124 -18.76 -2.70 -0.43
N ALA A 125 -18.91 -3.08 -1.70
CA ALA A 125 -20.13 -2.83 -2.46
C ALA A 125 -21.31 -3.65 -1.92
N PHE A 126 -21.03 -4.86 -1.43
CA PHE A 126 -22.03 -5.81 -0.95
C PHE A 126 -21.61 -6.44 0.38
N PRO A 127 -21.77 -5.75 1.53
CA PRO A 127 -21.30 -6.21 2.84
C PRO A 127 -21.76 -7.62 3.25
N LEU A 128 -22.92 -8.07 2.75
CA LEU A 128 -23.43 -9.42 2.98
C LEU A 128 -22.48 -10.53 2.48
N THR A 129 -21.65 -10.24 1.48
CA THR A 129 -20.67 -11.20 0.93
C THR A 129 -19.59 -11.60 1.94
N THR A 130 -19.34 -10.78 2.97
CA THR A 130 -18.45 -11.14 4.10
C THR A 130 -18.99 -12.30 4.96
N LYS A 131 -20.28 -12.62 4.84
CA LYS A 131 -20.94 -13.71 5.58
C LYS A 131 -21.19 -14.95 4.72
N VAL A 132 -20.98 -14.88 3.40
CA VAL A 132 -21.24 -15.99 2.48
C VAL A 132 -20.05 -16.96 2.47
N PRO A 133 -20.25 -18.25 2.81
CA PRO A 133 -19.20 -19.25 2.75
C PRO A 133 -18.56 -19.32 1.36
N LEU A 134 -17.26 -19.64 1.30
CA LEU A 134 -16.40 -19.66 0.09
C LEU A 134 -16.08 -18.27 -0.50
N ILE A 135 -17.01 -17.31 -0.44
CA ILE A 135 -16.75 -15.93 -0.87
C ILE A 135 -15.96 -15.20 0.20
N ASN A 136 -16.26 -15.39 1.49
CA ASN A 136 -15.67 -14.64 2.60
C ASN A 136 -14.27 -15.08 3.05
N LYS A 137 -13.55 -15.87 2.27
CA LYS A 137 -12.23 -16.41 2.65
C LYS A 137 -11.24 -15.28 2.98
N GLU A 138 -11.09 -14.33 2.07
CA GLU A 138 -10.15 -13.20 2.23
C GLU A 138 -10.59 -12.26 3.35
N TRP A 139 -11.91 -12.12 3.58
CA TRP A 139 -12.42 -11.37 4.72
C TRP A 139 -12.05 -12.03 6.05
N LYS A 140 -12.21 -13.35 6.17
CA LYS A 140 -11.81 -14.10 7.37
C LYS A 140 -10.32 -14.00 7.63
N HIS A 141 -9.51 -14.16 6.59
CA HIS A 141 -8.06 -14.02 6.68
C HIS A 141 -7.66 -12.63 7.20
N LEU A 142 -8.28 -11.57 6.68
CA LEU A 142 -8.05 -10.20 7.16
C LEU A 142 -8.47 -10.01 8.63
N MET A 143 -9.57 -10.62 9.06
CA MET A 143 -9.99 -10.59 10.47
C MET A 143 -9.03 -11.36 11.39
N GLU A 144 -8.44 -12.47 10.92
CA GLU A 144 -7.41 -13.22 11.66
C GLU A 144 -6.13 -12.40 11.82
N ILE A 145 -5.67 -11.75 10.75
CA ILE A 145 -4.52 -10.82 10.80
C ILE A 145 -4.79 -9.71 11.82
N LYS A 146 -5.95 -9.06 11.69
CA LYS A 146 -6.34 -7.99 12.61
C LYS A 146 -6.35 -8.48 14.06
N LYS A 147 -6.90 -9.67 14.32
CA LYS A 147 -6.96 -10.25 15.66
C LYS A 147 -5.56 -10.41 16.25
N GLU A 148 -4.61 -10.99 15.52
CA GLU A 148 -3.25 -11.24 16.01
C GLU A 148 -2.49 -9.92 16.26
N LEU A 149 -2.67 -8.92 15.40
CA LEU A 149 -2.13 -7.56 15.63
C LEU A 149 -2.73 -6.91 16.88
N LEU A 150 -4.04 -7.04 17.10
CA LEU A 150 -4.68 -6.50 18.30
C LEU A 150 -4.23 -7.24 19.58
N GLU A 151 -4.02 -8.56 19.52
CA GLU A 151 -3.50 -9.34 20.65
C GLU A 151 -2.07 -8.89 21.05
N PHE A 152 -1.23 -8.54 20.07
CA PHE A 152 0.08 -7.95 20.33
C PHE A 152 -0.05 -6.60 21.07
N LEU A 153 -0.95 -5.72 20.60
CA LEU A 153 -1.19 -4.42 21.24
C LEU A 153 -1.77 -4.56 22.63
N ASP A 154 -2.71 -5.48 22.84
CA ASP A 154 -3.28 -5.79 24.16
C ASP A 154 -2.18 -6.22 25.14
N THR A 155 -1.25 -7.05 24.68
CA THR A 155 -0.10 -7.47 25.48
C THR A 155 0.77 -6.27 25.89
N GLN A 156 1.02 -5.33 24.96
CA GLN A 156 1.81 -4.14 25.28
C GLN A 156 1.07 -3.23 26.26
N ILE A 157 -0.19 -2.89 25.98
CA ILE A 157 -1.01 -2.02 26.83
C ILE A 157 -1.11 -2.57 28.25
N GLU A 158 -1.34 -3.88 28.40
CA GLU A 158 -1.41 -4.50 29.73
C GLU A 158 -0.06 -4.48 30.45
N GLY A 159 1.05 -4.66 29.73
CA GLY A 159 2.39 -4.46 30.28
C GLY A 159 2.60 -3.04 30.84
N HIS A 160 2.14 -2.00 30.12
CA HIS A 160 2.23 -0.61 30.57
C HIS A 160 1.35 -0.36 31.81
N ARG A 161 0.17 -0.97 31.87
CA ARG A 161 -0.72 -0.91 33.04
C ARG A 161 -0.08 -1.56 34.27
N MET A 162 0.57 -2.71 34.11
CA MET A 162 1.30 -3.38 35.19
C MET A 162 2.52 -2.58 35.66
N GLY A 163 3.19 -1.87 34.73
CA GLY A 163 4.33 -1.00 35.03
C GLY A 163 3.96 0.41 35.50
N TRP A 164 2.68 0.76 35.56
CA TRP A 164 2.20 2.09 35.90
C TRP A 164 2.57 2.49 37.34
N ARG A 165 3.05 3.73 37.50
CA ARG A 165 3.40 4.33 38.78
C ARG A 165 2.76 5.72 38.88
N GLU A 166 2.13 6.05 40.01
CA GLU A 166 1.43 7.33 40.16
C GLU A 166 2.37 8.55 40.03
N GLU A 167 3.64 8.37 40.38
CA GLU A 167 4.70 9.38 40.29
C GLU A 167 4.98 9.83 38.84
N MET A 168 4.73 8.97 37.85
CA MET A 168 4.94 9.30 36.42
C MET A 168 4.13 10.54 35.98
N VAL A 169 2.98 10.77 36.61
CA VAL A 169 2.12 11.92 36.33
C VAL A 169 2.80 13.23 36.74
N GLU A 170 3.54 13.21 37.84
CA GLU A 170 4.26 14.35 38.41
C GLU A 170 5.60 14.59 37.73
N GLU A 171 6.31 13.51 37.36
CA GLU A 171 7.58 13.57 36.61
C GLU A 171 7.42 14.25 35.25
N GLY A 172 6.29 14.02 34.57
CA GLY A 172 5.93 14.73 33.34
C GLY A 172 6.74 14.35 32.09
N GLU A 173 7.63 13.37 32.19
CA GLU A 173 8.45 12.84 31.09
C GLU A 173 8.08 11.37 30.82
N PRO A 174 7.05 11.09 30.00
CA PRO A 174 6.72 9.70 29.65
C PRO A 174 7.88 9.03 28.91
N GLU A 175 8.01 7.71 29.07
CA GLU A 175 9.03 6.91 28.37
C GLU A 175 8.63 6.63 26.90
N ASP A 176 7.34 6.53 26.63
CA ASP A 176 6.76 6.25 25.31
C ASP A 176 5.33 6.81 25.15
N LEU A 177 4.76 6.68 23.95
CA LEU A 177 3.43 7.20 23.62
C LEU A 177 2.31 6.56 24.45
N THR A 178 2.45 5.29 24.84
CA THR A 178 1.44 4.59 25.64
C THR A 178 1.38 5.18 27.04
N TYR A 179 2.52 5.37 27.70
CA TYR A 179 2.58 6.09 28.98
C TYR A 179 2.14 7.54 28.85
N ALA A 180 2.53 8.24 27.78
CA ALA A 180 2.08 9.62 27.54
C ALA A 180 0.55 9.73 27.47
N TYR A 181 -0.12 8.77 26.83
CA TYR A 181 -1.57 8.74 26.73
C TYR A 181 -2.22 8.47 28.09
N MET A 182 -1.69 7.51 28.85
CA MET A 182 -2.17 7.20 30.20
C MET A 182 -2.00 8.39 31.16
N ILE A 183 -0.86 9.10 31.09
CA ILE A 183 -0.60 10.32 31.86
C ILE A 183 -1.57 11.43 31.48
N GLU A 184 -1.86 11.65 30.19
CA GLU A 184 -2.82 12.66 29.74
C GLU A 184 -4.23 12.38 30.32
N VAL A 185 -4.68 11.13 30.27
CA VAL A 185 -5.97 10.72 30.87
C VAL A 185 -5.98 10.98 32.38
N GLU A 186 -4.93 10.60 33.08
CA GLU A 186 -4.85 10.74 34.53
C GLU A 186 -4.74 12.21 34.98
N LYS A 187 -4.00 13.05 34.24
CA LYS A 187 -3.93 14.50 34.49
C LYS A 187 -5.31 15.16 34.41
N ARG A 188 -6.09 14.85 33.38
CA ARG A 188 -7.46 15.38 33.22
C ARG A 188 -8.38 14.90 34.34
N LYS A 189 -8.30 13.62 34.72
CA LYS A 189 -9.06 13.06 35.85
C LYS A 189 -8.74 13.77 37.17
N ARG A 190 -7.46 13.97 37.49
CA ARG A 190 -7.01 14.67 38.71
C ARG A 190 -7.44 16.13 38.74
N ALA A 191 -7.51 16.78 37.58
CA ALA A 191 -8.00 18.15 37.43
C ALA A 191 -9.53 18.27 37.48
N GLY A 192 -10.27 17.16 37.46
CA GLY A 192 -11.73 17.16 37.36
C GLY A 192 -12.25 17.64 35.99
N GLU A 193 -11.42 17.56 34.95
CA GLU A 193 -11.74 17.94 33.58
C GLU A 193 -12.37 16.79 32.81
N ASP A 194 -13.06 17.12 31.71
CA ASP A 194 -13.51 16.10 30.75
C ASP A 194 -12.29 15.38 30.14
N VAL A 195 -12.26 14.06 30.24
CA VAL A 195 -11.19 13.24 29.64
C VAL A 195 -11.21 13.30 28.12
N GLY A 196 -12.25 13.88 27.51
CA GLY A 196 -12.37 14.11 26.08
C GLY A 196 -12.54 12.80 25.33
N PHE A 197 -11.92 12.68 24.15
CA PHE A 197 -12.01 11.47 23.34
C PHE A 197 -10.95 10.42 23.70
N PHE A 198 -10.49 10.39 24.95
CA PHE A 198 -9.49 9.43 25.40
C PHE A 198 -10.16 8.24 26.11
N ASP A 199 -10.13 7.09 25.45
CA ASP A 199 -10.56 5.80 26.01
C ASP A 199 -9.61 4.66 25.59
N ASP A 200 -9.82 3.47 26.14
CA ASP A 200 -8.99 2.29 25.88
C ASP A 200 -9.04 1.83 24.42
N GLN A 201 -10.23 1.90 23.80
CA GLN A 201 -10.41 1.47 22.42
C GLN A 201 -9.75 2.46 21.45
N GLN A 202 -9.83 3.75 21.77
CA GLN A 202 -9.14 4.82 21.06
C GLN A 202 -7.62 4.68 21.18
N LEU A 203 -7.07 4.40 22.37
CA LEU A 203 -5.64 4.13 22.57
C LEU A 203 -5.18 2.96 21.71
N LYS A 204 -5.88 1.82 21.82
CA LYS A 204 -5.53 0.61 21.07
C LYS A 204 -5.49 0.84 19.56
N MET A 205 -6.52 1.51 19.04
CA MET A 205 -6.58 1.80 17.60
C MET A 205 -5.59 2.89 17.17
N LEU A 206 -5.26 3.85 18.04
CA LEU A 206 -4.22 4.86 17.77
C LEU A 206 -2.86 4.18 17.65
N LEU A 207 -2.54 3.27 18.57
CA LEU A 207 -1.30 2.49 18.53
C LEU A 207 -1.22 1.62 17.28
N LEU A 208 -2.33 0.97 16.88
CA LEU A 208 -2.39 0.20 15.64
C LEU A 208 -2.11 1.07 14.40
N ASP A 209 -2.78 2.22 14.31
CA ASP A 209 -2.62 3.15 13.19
C ASP A 209 -1.18 3.67 13.07
N LEU A 210 -0.57 4.06 14.20
CA LEU A 210 0.80 4.57 14.22
C LEU A 210 1.82 3.46 13.93
N PHE A 211 1.63 2.25 14.49
CA PHE A 211 2.50 1.11 14.25
C PHE A 211 2.49 0.69 12.77
N PHE A 212 1.30 0.51 12.19
CA PHE A 212 1.16 0.16 10.77
C PHE A 212 1.76 1.25 9.88
N ALA A 213 1.37 2.52 10.09
CA ALA A 213 1.79 3.63 9.22
C ALA A 213 3.30 3.91 9.31
N GLY A 214 3.88 3.84 10.52
CA GLY A 214 5.30 4.08 10.76
C GLY A 214 6.22 2.96 10.31
N MET A 215 5.70 1.75 10.12
CA MET A 215 6.50 0.59 9.71
C MET A 215 6.36 0.27 8.22
N GLU A 216 5.17 -0.17 7.80
CA GLU A 216 4.97 -0.79 6.48
C GLU A 216 5.34 0.14 5.32
N THR A 217 5.05 1.44 5.46
CA THR A 217 5.31 2.43 4.41
C THR A 217 6.81 2.72 4.23
N THR A 218 7.57 2.91 5.32
CA THR A 218 9.03 3.11 5.26
C THR A 218 9.72 1.85 4.76
N VAL A 219 9.36 0.66 5.28
CA VAL A 219 9.93 -0.62 4.82
C VAL A 219 9.71 -0.81 3.33
N THR A 220 8.48 -0.59 2.84
CA THR A 220 8.16 -0.74 1.42
C THR A 220 8.94 0.26 0.55
N THR A 221 9.10 1.51 1.01
CA THR A 221 9.91 2.50 0.29
C THR A 221 11.39 2.10 0.23
N LEU A 222 11.96 1.56 1.31
CA LEU A 222 13.34 1.06 1.34
C LEU A 222 13.53 -0.20 0.48
N LYS A 223 12.54 -1.11 0.45
CA LYS A 223 12.53 -2.26 -0.49
C LYS A 223 12.66 -1.77 -1.93
N TRP A 224 11.88 -0.77 -2.31
CA TRP A 224 11.99 -0.13 -3.63
C TRP A 224 13.34 0.57 -3.82
N ALA A 225 13.85 1.27 -2.80
CA ALA A 225 15.14 1.96 -2.88
C ALA A 225 16.26 1.01 -3.30
N PHE A 226 16.45 -0.10 -2.57
CA PHE A 226 17.53 -1.03 -2.85
C PHE A 226 17.30 -1.83 -4.14
N LEU A 227 16.06 -2.16 -4.47
CA LEU A 227 15.72 -2.75 -5.77
C LEU A 227 16.09 -1.81 -6.93
N LEU A 228 15.77 -0.51 -6.82
CA LEU A 228 16.09 0.49 -7.83
C LEU A 228 17.60 0.73 -7.93
N MET A 229 18.33 0.71 -6.82
CA MET A 229 19.80 0.80 -6.84
C MET A 229 20.44 -0.41 -7.51
N ALA A 230 19.96 -1.62 -7.19
CA ALA A 230 20.46 -2.85 -7.81
C ALA A 230 20.15 -2.91 -9.32
N LYS A 231 19.00 -2.38 -9.75
CA LYS A 231 18.62 -2.30 -11.18
C LYS A 231 19.28 -1.15 -11.94
N ASN A 232 19.86 -0.16 -11.25
CA ASN A 232 20.50 0.99 -11.88
C ASN A 232 21.92 1.20 -11.30
N PRO A 233 22.89 0.32 -11.63
CA PRO A 233 24.24 0.37 -11.07
C PRO A 233 24.95 1.72 -11.26
N GLU A 234 24.63 2.43 -12.34
CA GLU A 234 25.20 3.76 -12.65
C GLU A 234 24.75 4.81 -11.63
N ILE A 235 23.48 4.77 -11.23
CA ILE A 235 22.91 5.68 -10.22
C ILE A 235 23.46 5.33 -8.84
N GLN A 236 23.50 4.04 -8.50
CA GLN A 236 24.11 3.54 -7.27
C GLN A 236 25.56 4.03 -7.11
N ARG A 237 26.39 3.94 -8.16
CA ARG A 237 27.77 4.44 -8.14
C ARG A 237 27.88 5.94 -7.94
N LYS A 238 26.93 6.73 -8.47
CA LYS A 238 26.89 8.19 -8.26
C LYS A 238 26.55 8.53 -6.81
N VAL A 239 25.59 7.83 -6.21
CA VAL A 239 25.25 7.97 -4.77
C VAL A 239 26.46 7.62 -3.91
N GLN A 240 27.06 6.45 -4.13
CA GLN A 240 28.25 6.01 -3.38
C GLN A 240 29.41 7.00 -3.49
N LYS A 241 29.72 7.48 -4.71
CA LYS A 241 30.77 8.49 -4.92
C LYS A 241 30.51 9.79 -4.16
N GLU A 242 29.25 10.22 -4.06
CA GLU A 242 28.88 11.41 -3.26
C GLU A 242 29.08 11.16 -1.76
N LEU A 243 28.65 10.00 -1.27
CA LEU A 243 28.80 9.60 0.14
C LEU A 243 30.27 9.46 0.55
N ASP A 244 31.10 8.84 -0.29
CA ASP A 244 32.53 8.64 -0.04
C ASP A 244 33.31 9.95 0.07
N SER A 245 32.78 11.05 -0.48
CA SER A 245 33.41 12.37 -0.39
C SER A 245 33.45 12.93 1.03
N LEU A 246 32.57 12.48 1.94
CA LEU A 246 32.48 12.99 3.30
C LEU A 246 33.59 12.47 4.24
N SER A 247 34.29 11.39 3.85
CA SER A 247 35.35 10.77 4.68
C SER A 247 34.93 10.53 6.14
N GLN A 248 33.67 10.13 6.37
CA GLN A 248 33.10 9.78 7.68
C GLN A 248 32.65 8.32 7.68
N PRO A 249 32.79 7.58 8.79
CA PRO A 249 32.35 6.18 8.86
C PRO A 249 30.81 6.03 8.88
N LEU A 250 30.09 7.09 9.24
CA LEU A 250 28.64 7.08 9.38
C LEU A 250 28.05 8.42 8.90
N ILE A 251 26.95 8.34 8.19
CA ILE A 251 26.19 9.47 7.67
C ILE A 251 25.16 9.91 8.70
N GLU A 252 25.22 11.20 9.04
CA GLU A 252 24.36 11.90 9.99
C GLU A 252 23.47 12.92 9.27
N MET A 253 22.43 13.41 9.96
CA MET A 253 21.49 14.42 9.45
C MET A 253 22.20 15.73 9.09
N ARG A 254 23.28 16.09 9.80
CA ARG A 254 24.09 17.28 9.51
C ARG A 254 24.77 17.25 8.13
N HIS A 255 24.97 16.06 7.56
CA HIS A 255 25.59 15.92 6.24
C HIS A 255 24.60 16.15 5.09
N ARG A 256 23.30 16.23 5.37
CA ARG A 256 22.25 16.24 4.36
C ARG A 256 22.46 17.33 3.29
N THR A 257 22.83 18.54 3.67
CA THR A 257 23.05 19.66 2.72
C THR A 257 24.24 19.46 1.79
N GLN A 258 25.15 18.54 2.12
CA GLN A 258 26.33 18.20 1.32
C GLN A 258 26.07 17.02 0.37
N LEU A 259 24.88 16.39 0.45
CA LEU A 259 24.50 15.20 -0.31
C LEU A 259 23.28 15.46 -1.22
N PRO A 260 23.32 16.44 -2.15
CA PRO A 260 22.18 16.75 -3.00
C PRO A 260 21.76 15.60 -3.92
N TYR A 261 22.69 14.82 -4.49
CA TYR A 261 22.38 13.72 -5.39
C TYR A 261 21.73 12.54 -4.65
N THR A 262 22.19 12.23 -3.44
CA THR A 262 21.59 11.22 -2.55
C THR A 262 20.16 11.62 -2.19
N GLN A 263 19.93 12.88 -1.82
CA GLN A 263 18.58 13.39 -1.55
C GLN A 263 17.67 13.37 -2.78
N ALA A 264 18.20 13.76 -3.94
CA ALA A 264 17.48 13.71 -5.20
C ALA A 264 17.10 12.26 -5.57
N THR A 265 17.98 11.30 -5.28
CA THR A 265 17.73 9.87 -5.46
C THR A 265 16.62 9.38 -4.54
N ILE A 266 16.61 9.77 -3.25
CA ILE A 266 15.53 9.44 -2.31
C ILE A 266 14.19 10.02 -2.78
N ASN A 267 14.17 11.27 -3.25
CA ASN A 267 12.95 11.88 -3.79
C ASN A 267 12.43 11.11 -5.01
N GLU A 268 13.33 10.75 -5.94
CA GLU A 268 12.96 9.95 -7.12
C GLU A 268 12.50 8.54 -6.75
N ILE A 269 13.08 7.92 -5.71
CA ILE A 269 12.60 6.63 -5.17
C ILE A 269 11.15 6.76 -4.73
N GLN A 270 10.81 7.77 -3.91
CA GLN A 270 9.44 7.97 -3.45
C GLN A 270 8.47 8.25 -4.61
N ARG A 271 8.89 9.08 -5.58
CA ARG A 271 8.07 9.43 -6.75
C ARG A 271 7.81 8.21 -7.62
N HIS A 272 8.85 7.45 -7.91
CA HIS A 272 8.80 6.31 -8.84
C HIS A 272 8.11 5.10 -8.22
N ALA A 273 8.40 4.79 -6.95
CA ALA A 273 7.77 3.69 -6.24
C ALA A 273 6.28 3.95 -6.01
N ASN A 274 5.91 5.21 -5.71
CA ASN A 274 4.52 5.67 -5.54
C ASN A 274 3.68 4.68 -4.71
N ILE A 275 4.19 4.31 -3.53
CA ILE A 275 3.75 3.14 -2.76
C ILE A 275 2.30 3.20 -2.27
N LEU A 276 1.69 4.40 -2.29
CA LEU A 276 0.28 4.64 -2.03
C LEU A 276 -0.38 5.22 -3.29
N PRO A 277 -0.58 4.40 -4.35
CA PRO A 277 -1.11 4.88 -5.63
C PRO A 277 -2.58 5.27 -5.53
N ILE A 278 -3.31 4.83 -4.50
CA ILE A 278 -4.64 5.30 -4.14
C ILE A 278 -4.50 6.03 -2.80
N ASN A 279 -4.69 7.36 -2.81
CA ASN A 279 -4.58 8.14 -1.57
C ASN A 279 -5.71 7.79 -0.59
N LEU A 280 -5.53 8.21 0.67
CA LEU A 280 -6.51 7.96 1.72
C LEU A 280 -7.80 8.77 1.51
N LEU A 281 -8.93 8.11 1.74
CA LEU A 281 -10.27 8.70 1.70
C LEU A 281 -10.40 9.91 2.63
N ARG A 282 -11.23 10.88 2.23
CA ARG A 282 -11.59 12.07 2.98
C ARG A 282 -13.11 12.24 2.98
N THR A 283 -13.62 12.86 4.02
CA THR A 283 -15.03 13.24 4.15
C THR A 283 -15.14 14.77 4.05
N VAL A 284 -16.07 15.26 3.23
CA VAL A 284 -16.36 16.69 3.10
C VAL A 284 -16.97 17.21 4.40
N ALA A 285 -16.35 18.22 5.01
CA ALA A 285 -16.71 18.71 6.33
C ALA A 285 -17.96 19.62 6.34
N GLU A 286 -18.16 20.35 5.24
CA GLU A 286 -19.26 21.30 5.01
C GLU A 286 -19.53 21.40 3.51
N ASP A 287 -20.74 21.82 3.14
CA ASP A 287 -21.10 22.02 1.74
C ASP A 287 -20.11 23.01 1.09
N ILE A 288 -19.49 22.60 -0.01
CA ILE A 288 -18.43 23.36 -0.69
C ILE A 288 -18.57 23.23 -2.21
N GLU A 289 -18.23 24.29 -2.93
CA GLU A 289 -18.09 24.26 -4.38
C GLU A 289 -16.61 24.24 -4.76
N ILE A 290 -16.22 23.30 -5.62
CA ILE A 290 -14.86 23.20 -6.18
C ILE A 290 -15.00 23.15 -7.70
N ASP A 291 -14.39 24.10 -8.40
CA ASP A 291 -14.43 24.22 -9.88
C ASP A 291 -15.84 24.15 -10.49
N GLY A 292 -16.83 24.75 -9.82
CA GLY A 292 -18.23 24.75 -10.25
C GLY A 292 -19.03 23.48 -9.89
N TYR A 293 -18.42 22.52 -9.19
CA TYR A 293 -19.08 21.31 -8.70
C TYR A 293 -19.39 21.44 -7.21
N GLY A 294 -20.66 21.33 -6.85
CA GLY A 294 -21.10 21.33 -5.45
C GLY A 294 -20.93 19.95 -4.81
N PHE A 295 -20.17 19.90 -3.71
CA PHE A 295 -20.00 18.76 -2.83
C PHE A 295 -20.75 19.03 -1.53
N ARG A 296 -21.50 18.03 -1.05
CA ARG A 296 -22.26 18.13 0.19
C ARG A 296 -21.42 17.64 1.35
N LYS A 297 -21.70 18.17 2.54
CA LYS A 297 -21.19 17.62 3.80
C LYS A 297 -21.45 16.11 3.86
N GLY A 298 -20.41 15.35 4.16
CA GLY A 298 -20.46 13.88 4.23
C GLY A 298 -20.10 13.16 2.92
N ASP A 299 -19.96 13.89 1.80
CA ASP A 299 -19.45 13.29 0.56
C ASP A 299 -18.04 12.75 0.77
N LEU A 300 -17.76 11.61 0.13
CA LEU A 300 -16.46 10.94 0.18
C LEU A 300 -15.60 11.36 -1.01
N ILE A 301 -14.36 11.75 -0.75
CA ILE A 301 -13.41 12.21 -1.77
C ILE A 301 -12.08 11.51 -1.58
N ILE A 302 -11.45 11.08 -2.68
CA ILE A 302 -10.05 10.63 -2.69
C ILE A 302 -9.22 11.72 -3.37
N PRO A 303 -8.41 12.50 -2.62
CA PRO A 303 -7.51 13.49 -3.22
C PRO A 303 -6.35 12.75 -3.88
N GLN A 304 -6.50 12.43 -5.16
CA GLN A 304 -5.59 11.53 -5.85
C GLN A 304 -4.30 12.23 -6.31
N ILE A 305 -3.44 12.55 -5.36
CA ILE A 305 -2.15 13.24 -5.61
C ILE A 305 -1.09 12.34 -6.26
N SER A 306 -1.26 11.01 -6.18
CA SER A 306 -0.31 10.04 -6.72
C SER A 306 -0.17 10.14 -8.24
N ILE A 307 -1.19 10.63 -8.94
CA ILE A 307 -1.15 10.84 -10.40
C ILE A 307 -0.24 11.99 -10.78
N LEU A 308 -0.14 13.04 -9.95
CA LEU A 308 0.69 14.21 -10.23
C LEU A 308 2.15 13.80 -10.35
N MET A 309 2.61 12.91 -9.46
CA MET A 309 3.97 12.36 -9.45
C MET A 309 4.31 11.49 -10.67
N ASN A 310 3.32 11.15 -11.51
CA ASN A 310 3.46 10.36 -12.73
C ASN A 310 2.93 11.09 -13.98
N ASP A 311 2.56 12.36 -13.85
CA ASP A 311 2.04 13.17 -14.95
C ASP A 311 3.19 13.56 -15.90
N PRO A 312 3.15 13.21 -17.19
CA PRO A 312 4.19 13.58 -18.14
C PRO A 312 4.33 15.08 -18.40
N GLU A 313 3.31 15.89 -18.10
CA GLU A 313 3.39 17.36 -18.18
C GLU A 313 4.19 17.96 -17.02
N LEU A 314 4.18 17.31 -15.86
CA LEU A 314 4.90 17.75 -14.65
C LEU A 314 6.27 17.06 -14.50
N PHE A 315 6.35 15.80 -14.91
CA PHE A 315 7.54 14.95 -14.83
C PHE A 315 7.82 14.33 -16.20
N GLU A 316 8.70 14.94 -16.99
CA GLU A 316 9.14 14.42 -18.30
C GLU A 316 9.52 12.93 -18.23
N ASN A 317 9.09 12.06 -19.14
CA ASN A 317 9.42 10.61 -19.09
C ASN A 317 9.22 9.97 -17.70
N PRO A 318 8.02 10.04 -17.10
CA PRO A 318 7.81 9.74 -15.68
C PRO A 318 8.10 8.27 -15.28
N LYS A 319 8.16 7.37 -16.27
CA LYS A 319 8.51 5.95 -16.09
C LYS A 319 10.02 5.68 -16.05
N GLU A 320 10.85 6.65 -16.39
CA GLU A 320 12.30 6.56 -16.26
C GLU A 320 12.70 6.96 -14.83
N PHE A 321 13.47 6.11 -14.15
CA PHE A 321 14.03 6.42 -12.83
C PHE A 321 15.25 7.34 -12.98
N ARG A 322 15.07 8.64 -12.73
CA ARG A 322 16.06 9.69 -13.03
C ARG A 322 16.19 10.68 -11.86
N PRO A 323 17.13 10.47 -10.91
CA PRO A 323 17.35 11.38 -9.78
C PRO A 323 17.59 12.83 -10.19
N GLU A 324 18.21 13.07 -11.34
CA GLU A 324 18.54 14.39 -11.86
C GLU A 324 17.32 15.32 -12.01
N ARG A 325 16.08 14.79 -12.02
CA ARG A 325 14.85 15.60 -11.97
C ARG A 325 14.79 16.54 -10.77
N PHE A 326 15.33 16.08 -9.65
CA PHE A 326 15.34 16.80 -8.38
C PHE A 326 16.61 17.61 -8.18
N LEU A 327 17.37 17.88 -9.25
CA LEU A 327 18.55 18.73 -9.22
C LEU A 327 18.36 19.95 -10.13
N ASP A 328 18.95 21.07 -9.73
CA ASP A 328 19.08 22.24 -10.58
C ASP A 328 20.36 22.17 -11.44
N GLU A 329 20.57 23.17 -12.30
CA GLU A 329 21.75 23.25 -13.18
C GLU A 329 23.08 23.31 -12.42
N SER A 330 23.04 23.70 -11.14
CA SER A 330 24.20 23.78 -10.24
C SER A 330 24.37 22.54 -9.37
N MET A 331 23.63 21.46 -9.64
CA MET A 331 23.62 20.21 -8.88
C MET A 331 23.14 20.37 -7.43
N ASN A 332 22.38 21.42 -7.11
CA ASN A 332 21.71 21.55 -5.83
C ASN A 332 20.33 20.88 -5.87
N LEU A 333 19.84 20.48 -4.70
CA LEU A 333 18.51 19.90 -4.57
C LEU A 333 17.43 20.92 -4.98
N LYS A 334 16.68 20.58 -6.02
CA LYS A 334 15.54 21.34 -6.53
C LYS A 334 14.25 20.89 -5.85
N ARG A 335 13.44 21.86 -5.42
CA ARG A 335 12.07 21.62 -4.94
C ARG A 335 11.10 21.52 -6.12
N ILE A 336 10.19 20.53 -6.06
CA ILE A 336 9.07 20.36 -6.98
C ILE A 336 7.81 20.32 -6.11
N ASP A 337 6.86 21.23 -6.34
CA ASP A 337 5.69 21.37 -5.46
C ASP A 337 4.68 20.23 -5.66
N GLU A 338 4.67 19.62 -6.85
CA GLU A 338 3.83 18.49 -7.23
C GLU A 338 4.37 17.14 -6.72
N PHE A 339 5.57 17.14 -6.10
CA PHE A 339 6.12 15.97 -5.42
C PHE A 339 5.53 15.84 -4.00
N LEU A 340 4.45 15.08 -3.88
CA LEU A 340 3.63 14.98 -2.67
C LEU A 340 3.51 13.55 -2.10
N PRO A 341 4.62 12.84 -1.80
CA PRO A 341 4.57 11.47 -1.30
C PRO A 341 3.91 11.35 0.10
N PHE A 342 3.81 12.46 0.83
CA PHE A 342 3.24 12.53 2.18
C PHE A 342 1.89 13.27 2.24
N SER A 343 1.28 13.53 1.07
CA SER A 343 0.08 14.38 0.97
C SER A 343 0.31 15.82 1.46
N ILE A 344 -0.75 16.61 1.53
CA ILE A 344 -0.70 18.02 1.92
C ILE A 344 -1.94 18.40 2.75
N GLY A 345 -1.84 19.51 3.49
CA GLY A 345 -2.93 20.12 4.24
C GLY A 345 -3.14 19.48 5.61
N ARG A 346 -4.35 19.65 6.17
CA ARG A 346 -4.64 19.26 7.57
C ARG A 346 -4.45 17.76 7.84
N ARG A 347 -4.64 16.91 6.82
CA ARG A 347 -4.47 15.45 6.87
C ARG A 347 -3.14 14.97 6.28
N GLN A 348 -2.15 15.85 6.10
CA GLN A 348 -0.78 15.48 5.70
C GLN A 348 -0.22 14.42 6.66
N CYS A 349 0.67 13.57 6.14
CA CYS A 349 1.29 12.49 6.91
C CYS A 349 1.82 13.04 8.25
N LEU A 350 1.38 12.40 9.33
CA LEU A 350 1.73 12.80 10.69
C LEU A 350 3.22 12.51 11.00
N GLY A 351 3.77 11.46 10.39
CA GLY A 351 5.15 11.00 10.57
C GLY A 351 6.12 11.45 9.49
N GLU A 352 5.81 12.46 8.66
CA GLU A 352 6.67 12.85 7.53
C GLU A 352 8.11 13.15 7.95
N SER A 353 8.31 13.92 9.03
CA SER A 353 9.65 14.26 9.52
C SER A 353 10.45 13.01 9.93
N LEU A 354 9.77 12.02 10.53
CA LEU A 354 10.37 10.74 10.91
C LEU A 354 10.74 9.92 9.68
N ALA A 355 9.77 9.67 8.78
CA ALA A 355 9.98 8.89 7.57
C ALA A 355 11.09 9.48 6.69
N ARG A 356 11.18 10.82 6.55
CA ARG A 356 12.28 11.45 5.80
C ARG A 356 13.65 11.23 6.44
N ALA A 357 13.72 11.25 7.77
CA ALA A 357 14.96 10.97 8.49
C ALA A 357 15.35 9.49 8.39
N GLU A 358 14.39 8.58 8.56
CA GLU A 358 14.58 7.13 8.38
C GLU A 358 15.08 6.81 6.98
N LEU A 359 14.37 7.28 5.95
CA LEU A 359 14.75 7.06 4.55
C LEU A 359 16.15 7.58 4.27
N TYR A 360 16.49 8.78 4.74
CA TYR A 360 17.82 9.35 4.53
C TYR A 360 18.92 8.57 5.27
N LEU A 361 18.78 8.37 6.58
CA LEU A 361 19.82 7.74 7.40
C LEU A 361 20.00 6.26 7.04
N ILE A 362 18.91 5.52 6.84
CA ILE A 362 18.99 4.09 6.49
C ILE A 362 19.54 3.93 5.07
N PHE A 363 19.02 4.66 4.08
CA PHE A 363 19.50 4.57 2.71
C PHE A 363 20.97 4.99 2.59
N ALA A 364 21.32 6.18 3.09
CA ALA A 364 22.68 6.71 2.93
C ALA A 364 23.73 5.83 3.59
N ASN A 365 23.48 5.35 4.82
CA ASN A 365 24.45 4.50 5.50
C ASN A 365 24.56 3.11 4.86
N LEU A 366 23.46 2.50 4.42
CA LEU A 366 23.52 1.22 3.72
C LEU A 366 24.21 1.33 2.35
N MET A 367 23.98 2.41 1.61
CA MET A 367 24.68 2.68 0.35
C MET A 367 26.17 2.96 0.57
N HIS A 368 26.53 3.58 1.70
CA HIS A 368 27.93 3.83 2.06
C HIS A 368 28.67 2.53 2.46
N SER A 369 27.96 1.58 3.06
CA SER A 369 28.56 0.32 3.56
C SER A 369 28.52 -0.84 2.57
N PHE A 370 27.56 -0.87 1.63
CA PHE A 370 27.31 -2.04 0.78
C PHE A 370 27.09 -1.68 -0.69
N CYS A 371 27.35 -2.67 -1.56
CA CYS A 371 26.94 -2.66 -2.96
C CYS A 371 25.79 -3.66 -3.14
N PHE A 372 24.72 -3.23 -3.81
CA PHE A 372 23.52 -4.02 -4.04
C PHE A 372 23.46 -4.50 -5.49
N GLU A 373 23.31 -5.81 -5.65
CA GLU A 373 23.22 -6.49 -6.94
C GLU A 373 21.98 -7.40 -6.97
N VAL A 374 21.40 -7.59 -8.15
CA VAL A 374 20.28 -8.54 -8.34
C VAL A 374 20.88 -9.92 -8.62
N GLU A 375 20.49 -10.93 -7.85
CA GLU A 375 20.77 -12.33 -8.18
C GLU A 375 20.04 -12.65 -9.50
N GLU A 376 20.77 -13.10 -10.55
CA GLU A 376 20.31 -13.20 -11.95
C GLU A 376 18.82 -13.59 -12.12
N ASP A 377 18.16 -12.88 -13.04
CA ASP A 377 16.73 -12.88 -13.36
C ASP A 377 15.94 -14.15 -12.98
N VAL A 378 14.99 -14.00 -12.05
CA VAL A 378 13.80 -14.87 -12.02
C VAL A 378 13.02 -14.56 -13.29
N THR A 379 13.25 -15.36 -14.33
CA THR A 379 12.59 -15.24 -15.63
C THR A 379 11.08 -15.18 -15.45
N THR A 380 10.46 -14.21 -16.11
CA THR A 380 9.02 -13.89 -16.10
C THR A 380 8.16 -14.97 -16.79
N GLU A 381 8.65 -16.21 -16.89
CA GLU A 381 8.00 -17.32 -17.60
C GLU A 381 6.66 -17.69 -16.96
N THR A 382 6.53 -17.54 -15.64
CA THR A 382 5.32 -17.91 -14.90
C THR A 382 4.10 -17.10 -15.37
N THR A 383 4.25 -15.81 -15.66
CA THR A 383 3.13 -14.95 -16.08
C THR A 383 2.66 -15.26 -17.50
N TYR A 384 3.58 -15.55 -18.43
CA TYR A 384 3.22 -15.93 -19.79
C TYR A 384 2.53 -17.30 -19.85
N ILE A 385 2.96 -18.26 -19.02
CA ILE A 385 2.32 -19.57 -18.93
C ILE A 385 0.87 -19.42 -18.44
N TYR A 386 0.62 -18.63 -17.39
CA TYR A 386 -0.74 -18.38 -16.91
C TYR A 386 -1.62 -17.71 -17.98
N LEU A 387 -1.10 -16.70 -18.70
CA LEU A 387 -1.84 -16.04 -19.78
C LEU A 387 -2.18 -17.00 -20.94
N ILE A 388 -1.23 -17.86 -21.33
CA ILE A 388 -1.44 -18.86 -22.39
C ILE A 388 -2.47 -19.91 -21.95
N VAL A 389 -2.36 -20.41 -20.72
CA VAL A 389 -3.29 -21.43 -20.19
C VAL A 389 -4.70 -20.85 -20.06
N CYS A 390 -4.86 -19.66 -19.48
CA CYS A 390 -6.17 -19.00 -19.35
C CYS A 390 -6.78 -18.69 -20.73
N SER A 391 -5.99 -18.21 -21.69
CA SER A 391 -6.45 -17.96 -23.05
C SER A 391 -6.86 -19.25 -23.76
N SER A 392 -6.10 -20.33 -23.57
CA SER A 392 -6.40 -21.65 -24.15
C SER A 392 -7.69 -22.24 -23.57
N ILE A 393 -7.90 -22.12 -22.26
CA ILE A 393 -9.12 -22.56 -21.58
C ILE A 393 -10.33 -21.75 -22.07
N TYR A 394 -10.20 -20.43 -22.19
CA TYR A 394 -11.26 -19.55 -22.68
C TYR A 394 -11.64 -19.88 -24.13
N ILE A 395 -10.65 -20.04 -25.02
CA ILE A 395 -10.86 -20.44 -26.41
C ILE A 395 -11.53 -21.82 -26.51
N PHE A 396 -11.09 -22.80 -25.72
CA PHE A 396 -11.71 -24.12 -25.67
C PHE A 396 -13.18 -24.04 -25.20
N TYR A 397 -13.46 -23.22 -24.19
CA TYR A 397 -14.82 -23.02 -23.68
C TYR A 397 -15.75 -22.40 -24.74
N GLU A 398 -15.32 -21.31 -25.40
CA GLU A 398 -16.12 -20.60 -26.41
C GLU A 398 -16.26 -21.37 -27.73
N LEU A 399 -15.18 -22.02 -28.19
CA LEU A 399 -15.18 -22.70 -29.49
C LEU A 399 -15.74 -24.13 -29.44
N HIS A 400 -15.64 -24.81 -28.29
CA HIS A 400 -15.99 -26.23 -28.19
C HIS A 400 -17.06 -26.51 -27.13
N PHE A 401 -16.81 -26.16 -25.86
CA PHE A 401 -17.67 -26.58 -24.75
C PHE A 401 -19.07 -25.97 -24.80
N LYS A 402 -19.20 -24.68 -25.12
CA LYS A 402 -20.50 -24.00 -25.32
C LYS A 402 -21.30 -24.57 -26.50
N ARG A 403 -20.63 -25.12 -27.51
CA ARG A 403 -21.25 -25.56 -28.77
C ARG A 403 -21.72 -26.99 -28.76
N ARG A 404 -21.16 -27.85 -27.89
CA ARG A 404 -21.41 -29.30 -27.89
C ARG A 404 -22.88 -29.70 -27.73
N ARG A 405 -23.74 -28.82 -27.21
CA ARG A 405 -25.18 -29.06 -27.02
C ARG A 405 -26.07 -28.37 -28.06
N LEU A 406 -25.48 -27.66 -29.01
CA LEU A 406 -26.19 -26.86 -30.02
C LEU A 406 -26.12 -27.54 -31.40
N PRO A 407 -27.14 -27.36 -32.25
CA PRO A 407 -27.09 -27.80 -33.65
C PRO A 407 -25.87 -27.22 -34.38
N LYS A 408 -25.31 -27.99 -35.31
CA LYS A 408 -24.16 -27.55 -36.13
C LYS A 408 -24.50 -26.26 -36.87
N GLY A 409 -23.51 -25.41 -37.10
CA GLY A 409 -23.67 -24.14 -37.80
C GLY A 409 -22.31 -23.53 -38.16
N PRO A 410 -22.29 -22.36 -38.82
CA PRO A 410 -21.05 -21.69 -39.20
C PRO A 410 -20.19 -21.36 -37.98
N THR A 411 -18.89 -21.63 -38.05
CA THR A 411 -17.93 -21.32 -36.98
C THR A 411 -17.89 -19.80 -36.73
N PRO A 412 -18.29 -19.30 -35.56
CA PRO A 412 -18.22 -17.89 -35.26
C PRO A 412 -16.81 -17.45 -34.88
N TRP A 413 -16.56 -16.16 -35.09
CA TRP A 413 -15.40 -15.45 -34.58
C TRP A 413 -15.53 -15.24 -33.06
N LEU A 414 -14.40 -15.25 -32.35
CA LEU A 414 -14.34 -15.27 -30.88
C LEU A 414 -15.19 -14.18 -30.20
N VAL A 415 -15.21 -12.96 -30.75
CA VAL A 415 -15.93 -11.82 -30.16
C VAL A 415 -17.17 -11.45 -30.98
N ALA A 416 -17.08 -11.47 -32.31
CA ALA A 416 -18.11 -10.94 -33.20
C ALA A 416 -19.18 -11.96 -33.60
N GLY A 417 -19.07 -13.23 -33.20
CA GLY A 417 -20.02 -14.24 -33.66
C GLY A 417 -19.86 -14.52 -35.15
N ASN A 418 -20.97 -14.70 -35.86
CA ASN A 418 -21.02 -14.79 -37.32
C ASN A 418 -21.28 -13.42 -37.98
N MET A 419 -21.29 -12.31 -37.22
CA MET A 419 -21.55 -10.96 -37.75
C MET A 419 -20.66 -10.56 -38.94
N PRO A 420 -19.36 -10.90 -39.00
CA PRO A 420 -18.52 -10.58 -40.16
C PRO A 420 -19.04 -11.17 -41.47
N SER A 421 -19.75 -12.30 -41.42
CA SER A 421 -20.38 -12.90 -42.61
C SER A 421 -21.49 -12.04 -43.19
N PHE A 422 -22.04 -11.08 -42.45
CA PHE A 422 -23.09 -10.17 -42.90
C PHE A 422 -22.55 -8.85 -43.49
N VAL A 423 -21.25 -8.55 -43.32
CA VAL A 423 -20.68 -7.23 -43.66
C VAL A 423 -20.53 -7.01 -45.17
N ASN A 424 -20.28 -8.08 -45.94
CA ASN A 424 -20.04 -8.00 -47.39
C ASN A 424 -21.16 -8.62 -48.24
N MET A 425 -22.37 -8.73 -47.70
CA MET A 425 -23.47 -9.42 -48.39
C MET A 425 -24.46 -8.47 -49.02
N THR A 426 -24.82 -8.77 -50.27
CA THR A 426 -25.84 -8.04 -51.03
C THR A 426 -27.27 -8.51 -50.71
N ASN A 427 -27.44 -9.76 -50.26
CA ASN A 427 -28.73 -10.33 -49.88
C ASN A 427 -28.59 -11.33 -48.72
N VAL A 428 -29.31 -11.10 -47.61
CA VAL A 428 -29.27 -11.93 -46.40
C VAL A 428 -29.93 -13.31 -46.61
N ASP A 429 -30.92 -13.39 -47.49
CA ASP A 429 -31.63 -14.65 -47.76
C ASP A 429 -30.71 -15.69 -48.40
N ASP A 430 -29.83 -15.27 -49.30
CA ASP A 430 -28.86 -16.14 -49.96
C ASP A 430 -27.86 -16.74 -48.94
N LEU A 431 -27.48 -15.98 -47.90
CA LEU A 431 -26.65 -16.48 -46.80
C LEU A 431 -27.34 -17.63 -46.08
N PHE A 432 -28.58 -17.40 -45.65
CA PHE A 432 -29.32 -18.37 -44.88
C PHE A 432 -29.68 -19.60 -45.71
N GLN A 433 -29.91 -19.46 -47.01
CA GLN A 433 -30.05 -20.60 -47.93
C GLN A 433 -28.74 -21.38 -48.06
N SER A 434 -27.59 -20.71 -48.14
CA SER A 434 -26.27 -21.37 -48.20
C SER A 434 -25.98 -22.17 -46.92
N TRP A 435 -26.26 -21.58 -45.75
CA TRP A 435 -26.12 -22.24 -44.45
C TRP A 435 -27.13 -23.37 -44.25
N LYS A 436 -28.37 -23.20 -44.70
CA LYS A 436 -29.37 -24.27 -44.71
C LYS A 436 -28.94 -25.45 -45.58
N LYS A 437 -28.34 -25.18 -46.75
CA LYS A 437 -27.81 -26.22 -47.64
C LYS A 437 -26.65 -26.99 -46.98
N GLN A 438 -25.82 -26.30 -46.20
CA GLN A 438 -24.64 -26.87 -45.56
C GLN A 438 -24.92 -27.57 -44.22
N TYR A 439 -25.81 -27.01 -43.39
CA TYR A 439 -26.04 -27.43 -42.01
C TYR A 439 -27.44 -28.05 -41.79
N GLY A 440 -28.31 -28.01 -42.79
CA GLY A 440 -29.66 -28.56 -42.75
C GLY A 440 -30.72 -27.57 -42.27
N GLY A 441 -31.95 -28.07 -42.05
CA GLY A 441 -33.09 -27.23 -41.66
C GLY A 441 -33.09 -26.72 -40.22
N ILE A 442 -32.09 -27.08 -39.40
CA ILE A 442 -31.90 -26.59 -38.03
C ILE A 442 -30.40 -26.36 -37.82
N PHE A 443 -29.97 -25.12 -37.59
CA PHE A 443 -28.56 -24.77 -37.39
C PHE A 443 -28.38 -23.59 -36.44
N THR A 444 -27.20 -23.44 -35.84
CA THR A 444 -26.90 -22.34 -34.89
C THR A 444 -26.12 -21.22 -35.55
N VAL A 445 -26.54 -19.97 -35.35
CA VAL A 445 -25.82 -18.74 -35.72
C VAL A 445 -25.52 -17.96 -34.44
N TRP A 446 -24.37 -17.29 -34.39
CA TRP A 446 -23.94 -16.54 -33.22
C TRP A 446 -23.98 -15.04 -33.49
N ILE A 447 -24.60 -14.29 -32.60
CA ILE A 447 -24.50 -12.82 -32.57
C ILE A 447 -23.65 -12.46 -31.36
N GLY A 448 -22.39 -12.14 -31.62
CA GLY A 448 -21.37 -12.08 -30.55
C GLY A 448 -21.32 -13.41 -29.78
N PRO A 449 -21.42 -13.40 -28.43
CA PRO A 449 -21.39 -14.61 -27.60
C PRO A 449 -22.73 -15.34 -27.50
N ILE A 450 -23.81 -14.84 -28.13
CA ILE A 450 -25.17 -15.34 -27.97
C ILE A 450 -25.51 -16.32 -29.11
N PRO A 451 -25.83 -17.60 -28.81
CA PRO A 451 -26.27 -18.56 -29.82
C PRO A 451 -27.76 -18.38 -30.16
N LEU A 452 -28.08 -18.35 -31.45
CA LEU A 452 -29.42 -18.36 -32.00
C LEU A 452 -29.63 -19.63 -32.83
N VAL A 453 -30.60 -20.45 -32.46
CA VAL A 453 -30.95 -21.65 -33.21
C VAL A 453 -32.00 -21.32 -34.25
N MET A 454 -31.62 -21.41 -35.52
CA MET A 454 -32.49 -21.19 -36.67
C MET A 454 -33.25 -22.48 -36.96
N VAL A 455 -34.58 -22.43 -37.00
CA VAL A 455 -35.46 -23.56 -37.32
C VAL A 455 -36.25 -23.25 -38.59
N LEU A 456 -35.93 -23.93 -39.69
CA LEU A 456 -36.47 -23.64 -41.03
C LEU A 456 -37.39 -24.76 -41.55
N LYS A 457 -37.98 -25.56 -40.65
CA LYS A 457 -38.98 -26.58 -40.98
C LYS A 457 -40.39 -26.00 -40.82
N GLY A 458 -41.05 -25.68 -41.92
CA GLY A 458 -42.50 -25.47 -41.96
C GLY A 458 -43.24 -26.78 -42.22
N LYS A 459 -43.67 -27.49 -41.18
CA LYS A 459 -44.84 -28.38 -41.32
C LYS A 459 -46.06 -27.53 -40.96
N ARG A 460 -47.09 -27.50 -41.82
CA ARG A 460 -48.42 -27.06 -41.41
C ARG A 460 -48.82 -27.95 -40.23
N TRP A 461 -49.08 -27.35 -39.07
CA TRP A 461 -49.79 -28.04 -38.03
C TRP A 461 -51.23 -28.12 -38.54
N ALA A 462 -51.62 -29.28 -39.05
CA ALA A 462 -53.03 -29.57 -39.21
C ALA A 462 -53.59 -29.61 -37.79
N TYR A 463 -54.49 -28.68 -37.49
CA TYR A 463 -55.38 -28.84 -36.34
C TYR A 463 -56.37 -29.94 -36.74
N ASP A 464 -56.12 -31.16 -36.26
CA ASP A 464 -57.14 -32.19 -36.12
C ASP A 464 -57.67 -32.15 -34.68
#